data_AF-A0A7C4JWA9-F1
#
_entry.id   AF-A0A7C4JWA9-F1
#
_cell.length_a   1.000
_cell.length_b   1.000
_cell.length_c   1.000
_cell.angle_alpha   90.00
_cell.angle_beta   90.00
_cell.angle_gamma   90.00
#
_symmetry.space_group_name_H-M   'P 1'
#
loop_
_entity.id
_entity.type
_entity.pdbx_description
1 polymer ?
#
loop_
_entity_poly.entity_id
_entity_poly.type
_entity_poly.pdbx_seq_one_letter_code
_entity_poly.pdbx_strand_id
1 'polypeptide(L)'
;MKMRNLLMVAGIFTFAYMLASCGGSKKAADPSFGKEINVPCNDDEFHTDAKYFRGTGNGISSDLSTAKSKARIDAQTNLSRSISTTMKSVADRYVNERQVGDAMEFEQKFEQMTREVINQELNNVEVVCSKTLQMKDGKYQVFQALQVPKDQVLNNIKDRISKDQKLQLDYDKMKFEQVFNEEMEKMAKERP
;
A
#
# COMPACT_ATOMS: atom_id res chain seq x y z
N MET A 1 3.36 -80.30 -2.36
CA MET A 1 4.81 -80.45 -2.61
C MET A 1 5.46 -79.08 -2.51
N LYS A 2 6.50 -78.96 -1.69
CA LYS A 2 7.34 -77.76 -1.48
C LYS A 2 8.43 -77.67 -2.55
N MET A 3 8.76 -76.46 -3.01
CA MET A 3 10.12 -75.98 -3.39
C MET A 3 9.93 -74.49 -3.74
N ARG A 4 10.40 -73.45 -3.03
CA ARG A 4 11.71 -73.06 -2.47
C ARG A 4 12.76 -72.66 -3.52
N ASN A 5 12.92 -71.33 -3.64
CA ASN A 5 14.11 -70.50 -3.93
C ASN A 5 15.00 -70.75 -5.16
N LEU A 6 15.21 -69.68 -5.95
CA LEU A 6 16.52 -69.23 -6.48
C LEU A 6 16.35 -67.82 -7.10
N LEU A 7 16.69 -66.73 -6.39
CA LEU A 7 17.96 -65.98 -6.43
C LEU A 7 18.32 -65.29 -7.77
N MET A 8 18.46 -63.96 -7.65
CA MET A 8 19.39 -63.05 -8.33
C MET A 8 19.28 -62.82 -9.85
N VAL A 9 18.76 -61.65 -10.22
CA VAL A 9 19.47 -60.72 -11.11
C VAL A 9 19.29 -59.30 -10.57
N ALA A 10 20.37 -58.76 -10.00
CA ALA A 10 20.55 -57.34 -9.75
C ALA A 10 20.94 -56.67 -11.08
N GLY A 11 20.34 -55.52 -11.41
CA GLY A 11 20.73 -54.77 -12.59
C GLY A 11 19.79 -53.61 -12.92
N ILE A 12 20.10 -52.45 -12.32
CA ILE A 12 20.01 -51.11 -12.92
C ILE A 12 18.63 -50.68 -13.42
N PHE A 13 17.98 -49.75 -12.71
CA PHE A 13 17.45 -48.50 -13.28
C PHE A 13 17.03 -47.58 -12.13
N THR A 14 18.01 -46.86 -11.58
CA THR A 14 17.77 -45.56 -10.98
C THR A 14 17.16 -44.62 -12.03
N PHE A 15 16.30 -43.71 -11.58
CA PHE A 15 15.82 -42.49 -12.25
C PHE A 15 14.37 -42.51 -12.79
N ALA A 16 13.40 -42.38 -11.88
CA ALA A 16 12.09 -41.79 -12.17
C ALA A 16 11.42 -41.28 -10.89
N TYR A 17 12.03 -40.29 -10.24
CA TYR A 17 11.37 -39.49 -9.20
C TYR A 17 11.74 -38.02 -9.41
N MET A 18 11.37 -37.48 -10.57
CA MET A 18 11.24 -36.04 -10.76
C MET A 18 10.10 -35.80 -11.74
N LEU A 19 9.37 -34.71 -11.51
CA LEU A 19 8.24 -34.17 -12.28
C LEU A 19 6.84 -34.52 -11.75
N ALA A 20 6.59 -34.14 -10.50
CA ALA A 20 5.32 -33.50 -10.14
C ALA A 20 5.62 -32.10 -9.59
N SER A 21 6.34 -31.30 -10.39
CA SER A 21 6.53 -29.87 -10.14
C SER A 21 5.45 -29.10 -10.90
N CYS A 22 4.68 -28.33 -10.15
CA CYS A 22 3.83 -27.21 -10.54
C CYS A 22 3.75 -26.87 -12.04
N GLY A 23 2.57 -27.09 -12.61
CA GLY A 23 2.24 -26.63 -13.96
C GLY A 23 0.73 -26.57 -14.14
N GLY A 24 0.01 -25.94 -13.20
CA GLY A 24 -1.39 -25.57 -13.42
C GLY A 24 -1.45 -24.71 -14.67
N SER A 25 -2.02 -25.25 -15.75
CA SER A 25 -2.25 -24.56 -17.00
C SER A 25 -3.05 -23.29 -16.73
N LYS A 26 -2.41 -22.12 -16.86
CA LYS A 26 -3.15 -20.85 -16.93
C LYS A 26 -4.10 -20.98 -18.13
N LYS A 27 -5.41 -20.96 -17.87
CA LYS A 27 -6.43 -20.88 -18.92
C LYS A 27 -6.08 -19.67 -19.79
N ALA A 28 -5.89 -19.90 -21.09
CA ALA A 28 -5.68 -18.82 -22.04
C ALA A 28 -6.90 -17.88 -21.96
N ALA A 29 -6.64 -16.58 -21.76
CA ALA A 29 -7.69 -15.57 -21.77
C ALA A 29 -8.39 -15.58 -23.14
N ASP A 30 -9.73 -15.59 -23.11
CA ASP A 30 -10.55 -15.52 -24.33
C ASP A 30 -10.30 -14.17 -25.03
N PRO A 31 -9.85 -14.17 -26.31
CA PRO A 31 -9.49 -12.95 -27.03
C PRO A 31 -10.65 -11.95 -27.21
N SER A 32 -11.90 -12.36 -26.97
CA SER A 32 -13.07 -11.46 -26.98
C SER A 32 -13.11 -10.48 -25.80
N PHE A 33 -12.41 -10.77 -24.69
CA PHE A 33 -12.36 -9.92 -23.49
C PHE A 33 -11.18 -8.95 -23.48
N GLY A 34 -10.42 -8.87 -24.57
CA GLY A 34 -9.22 -8.04 -24.65
C GLY A 34 -7.99 -8.70 -24.03
N LYS A 35 -6.89 -7.93 -23.95
CA LYS A 35 -5.62 -8.39 -23.40
C LYS A 35 -5.42 -7.84 -22.00
N GLU A 36 -5.17 -8.71 -21.04
CA GLU A 36 -4.74 -8.33 -19.69
C GLU A 36 -3.43 -7.53 -19.76
N ILE A 37 -3.41 -6.38 -19.09
CA ILE A 37 -2.24 -5.48 -19.03
C ILE A 37 -1.68 -5.53 -17.61
N ASN A 38 -0.44 -5.97 -17.47
CA ASN A 38 0.28 -5.85 -16.21
C ASN A 38 0.78 -4.40 -16.05
N VAL A 39 0.22 -3.68 -15.08
CA VAL A 39 0.63 -2.31 -14.75
C VAL A 39 1.70 -2.36 -13.66
N PRO A 40 2.92 -1.84 -13.89
CA PRO A 40 3.95 -1.84 -12.85
C PRO A 40 3.63 -0.87 -11.71
N CYS A 41 4.11 -1.18 -10.51
CA CYS A 41 3.91 -0.33 -9.31
C CYS A 41 2.43 -0.04 -9.04
N ASN A 42 1.55 -1.00 -9.33
CA ASN A 42 0.11 -0.84 -9.17
C ASN A 42 -0.33 -0.97 -7.70
N ASP A 43 -1.60 -0.65 -7.45
CA ASP A 43 -2.16 -0.71 -6.10
C ASP A 43 -2.28 -2.15 -5.59
N ASP A 44 -2.43 -3.17 -6.44
CA ASP A 44 -2.45 -4.57 -5.97
C ASP A 44 -1.13 -4.97 -5.29
N GLU A 45 -0.01 -4.48 -5.78
CA GLU A 45 1.32 -4.69 -5.20
C GLU A 45 1.64 -3.71 -4.07
N PHE A 46 1.21 -2.45 -4.21
CA PHE A 46 1.57 -1.34 -3.32
C PHE A 46 0.37 -0.71 -2.60
N HIS A 47 -0.64 -1.51 -2.27
CA HIS A 47 -1.79 -1.07 -1.47
C HIS A 47 -1.32 -0.60 -0.09
N THR A 48 -2.05 0.33 0.52
CA THR A 48 -1.83 0.69 1.92
C THR A 48 -2.07 -0.52 2.81
N ASP A 49 -1.18 -0.77 3.77
CA ASP A 49 -1.32 -1.89 4.71
C ASP A 49 -1.24 -1.40 6.15
N ALA A 50 -1.31 -2.33 7.11
CA ALA A 50 -1.27 -2.03 8.53
C ALA A 50 0.05 -1.41 9.04
N LYS A 51 1.04 -1.19 8.17
CA LYS A 51 2.37 -0.63 8.48
C LYS A 51 2.70 0.61 7.66
N TYR A 52 2.19 0.74 6.44
CA TYR A 52 2.55 1.82 5.53
C TYR A 52 1.34 2.39 4.82
N PHE A 53 1.25 3.72 4.81
CA PHE A 53 0.48 4.44 3.82
C PHE A 53 1.20 4.41 2.48
N ARG A 54 0.47 4.16 1.40
CA ARG A 54 1.04 4.08 0.05
C ARG A 54 0.20 4.83 -0.97
N GLY A 55 0.88 5.32 -1.99
CA GLY A 55 0.26 5.94 -3.15
C GLY A 55 1.00 5.58 -4.42
N THR A 56 0.28 5.09 -5.41
CA THR A 56 0.81 4.77 -6.73
C THR A 56 0.47 5.88 -7.72
N GLY A 57 1.31 6.08 -8.72
CA GLY A 57 1.06 7.08 -9.75
C GLY A 57 1.85 6.85 -11.01
N ASN A 58 1.44 7.52 -12.09
CA ASN A 58 2.06 7.39 -13.39
C ASN A 58 2.13 8.71 -14.16
N GLY A 59 3.01 8.77 -15.15
CA GLY A 59 3.22 9.98 -15.93
C GLY A 59 3.78 9.68 -17.31
N ILE A 60 3.26 10.36 -18.32
CA ILE A 60 3.70 10.23 -19.72
C ILE A 60 4.22 11.58 -20.23
N SER A 61 5.37 11.56 -20.90
CA SER A 61 5.95 12.72 -21.57
C SER A 61 7.00 12.30 -22.61
N SER A 62 7.26 13.14 -23.62
CA SER A 62 8.42 13.00 -24.50
C SER A 62 9.75 13.24 -23.78
N ASP A 63 9.73 14.04 -22.71
CA ASP A 63 10.88 14.27 -21.83
C ASP A 63 10.80 13.38 -20.58
N LEU A 64 11.85 12.59 -20.34
CA LEU A 64 11.88 11.63 -19.23
C LEU A 64 11.77 12.30 -17.85
N SER A 65 12.41 13.45 -17.67
CA SER A 65 12.35 14.19 -16.39
C SER A 65 10.92 14.61 -16.07
N THR A 66 10.22 15.13 -17.08
CA THR A 66 8.82 15.52 -17.00
C THR A 66 7.90 14.32 -16.75
N ALA A 67 8.14 13.17 -17.40
CA ALA A 67 7.38 11.95 -17.15
C ALA A 67 7.53 11.48 -15.69
N LYS A 68 8.76 11.51 -15.17
CA LYS A 68 9.06 11.16 -13.77
C LYS A 68 8.42 12.14 -12.78
N SER A 69 8.46 13.44 -13.07
CA SER A 69 7.81 14.47 -12.25
C SER A 69 6.29 14.25 -12.17
N LYS A 70 5.64 14.00 -13.32
CA LYS A 70 4.20 13.68 -13.37
C LYS A 70 3.87 12.44 -12.55
N ALA A 71 4.63 11.36 -12.72
CA ALA A 71 4.42 10.12 -11.97
C ALA A 71 4.56 10.33 -10.45
N ARG A 72 5.55 11.14 -10.04
CA ARG A 72 5.75 11.50 -8.63
C ARG A 72 4.57 12.31 -8.08
N ILE A 73 4.12 13.34 -8.79
CA ILE A 73 3.00 14.19 -8.37
C ILE A 73 1.71 13.37 -8.25
N ASP A 74 1.44 12.48 -9.21
CA ASP A 74 0.29 11.58 -9.19
C ASP A 74 0.36 10.64 -7.98
N ALA A 75 1.52 10.03 -7.72
CA ALA A 75 1.72 9.15 -6.58
C ALA A 75 1.61 9.89 -5.23
N GLN A 76 2.15 11.12 -5.13
CA GLN A 76 2.01 11.97 -3.95
C GLN A 76 0.55 12.37 -3.69
N THR A 77 -0.22 12.61 -4.75
CA THR A 77 -1.65 12.92 -4.65
C THR A 77 -2.42 11.73 -4.10
N ASN A 78 -2.15 10.52 -4.61
CA ASN A 78 -2.80 9.30 -4.14
C ASN A 78 -2.41 8.93 -2.71
N LEU A 79 -1.14 9.11 -2.34
CA LEU A 79 -0.68 8.94 -0.96
C LEU A 79 -1.35 9.93 0.00
N SER A 80 -1.43 11.21 -0.38
CA SER A 80 -2.10 12.26 0.41
C SER A 80 -3.58 11.95 0.63
N ARG A 81 -4.25 11.42 -0.41
CA ARG A 81 -5.64 10.99 -0.34
C ARG A 81 -5.81 9.83 0.63
N SER A 82 -4.94 8.82 0.56
CA SER A 82 -4.94 7.69 1.49
C SER A 82 -4.81 8.16 2.94
N ILE A 83 -3.80 9.00 3.25
CA ILE A 83 -3.61 9.54 4.60
C ILE A 83 -4.84 10.36 5.03
N SER A 84 -5.32 11.28 4.19
CA SER A 84 -6.45 12.15 4.53
C SER A 84 -7.73 11.36 4.85
N THR A 85 -8.06 10.35 4.05
CA THR A 85 -9.25 9.53 4.25
C THR A 85 -9.18 8.74 5.55
N THR A 86 -8.04 8.09 5.83
CA THR A 86 -7.85 7.37 7.09
C THR A 86 -7.91 8.30 8.28
N MET A 87 -7.21 9.44 8.22
CA MET A 87 -7.17 10.41 9.30
C MET A 87 -8.55 11.02 9.58
N LYS A 88 -9.35 11.29 8.54
CA LYS A 88 -10.75 11.70 8.72
C LYS A 88 -11.54 10.65 9.49
N SER A 89 -11.45 9.38 9.10
CA SER A 89 -12.13 8.28 9.79
C SER A 89 -11.70 8.18 11.26
N VAL A 90 -10.40 8.36 11.55
CA VAL A 90 -9.87 8.40 12.91
C VAL A 90 -10.46 9.55 13.72
N ALA A 91 -10.52 10.75 13.17
CA ALA A 91 -11.10 11.92 13.84
C ALA A 91 -12.58 11.70 14.17
N ASP A 92 -13.35 11.32 13.16
CA ASP A 92 -14.79 11.09 13.26
C ASP A 92 -15.08 10.01 14.33
N ARG A 93 -14.34 8.90 14.33
CA ARG A 93 -14.48 7.85 15.35
C ARG A 93 -14.04 8.29 16.74
N TYR A 94 -12.91 8.97 16.84
CA TYR A 94 -12.36 9.41 18.12
C TYR A 94 -13.32 10.36 18.85
N VAL A 95 -13.86 11.35 18.14
CA VAL A 95 -14.84 12.31 18.67
C VAL A 95 -16.09 11.61 19.20
N ASN A 96 -16.61 10.64 18.43
CA ASN A 96 -17.78 9.85 18.81
C ASN A 96 -17.52 8.99 20.06
N GLU A 97 -16.38 8.31 20.13
CA GLU A 97 -16.04 7.42 21.24
C GLU A 97 -15.65 8.15 22.53
N ARG A 98 -15.11 9.38 22.42
CA ARG A 98 -14.72 10.21 23.57
C ARG A 98 -15.77 11.21 24.01
N GLN A 99 -16.86 11.38 23.25
CA GLN A 99 -17.87 12.42 23.46
C GLN A 99 -17.21 13.81 23.63
N VAL A 100 -16.30 14.15 22.70
CA VAL A 100 -15.57 15.42 22.72
C VAL A 100 -16.57 16.58 22.73
N GLY A 101 -16.40 17.52 23.66
CA GLY A 101 -17.39 18.58 23.91
C GLY A 101 -17.62 19.49 22.70
N ASP A 102 -16.55 19.86 21.99
CA ASP A 102 -16.61 20.59 20.73
C ASP A 102 -16.06 19.74 19.57
N ALA A 103 -16.88 18.77 19.16
CA ALA A 103 -16.61 17.87 18.04
C ALA A 103 -16.19 18.60 16.75
N MET A 104 -16.90 19.67 16.39
CA MET A 104 -16.65 20.41 15.15
C MET A 104 -15.30 21.13 15.18
N GLU A 105 -14.98 21.79 16.29
CA GLU A 105 -13.67 22.43 16.44
C GLU A 105 -12.55 21.39 16.44
N PHE A 106 -12.76 20.23 17.09
CA PHE A 106 -11.80 19.14 17.07
C PHE A 106 -11.51 18.67 15.65
N GLU A 107 -12.56 18.34 14.88
CA GLU A 107 -12.44 17.86 13.51
C GLU A 107 -11.75 18.87 12.59
N GLN A 108 -12.10 20.15 12.69
CA GLN A 108 -11.50 21.21 11.87
C GLN A 108 -10.00 21.37 12.15
N LYS A 109 -9.60 21.44 13.41
CA LYS A 109 -8.19 21.53 13.79
C LYS A 109 -7.43 20.26 13.39
N PHE A 110 -8.06 19.11 13.57
CA PHE A 110 -7.48 17.83 13.20
C PHE A 110 -7.26 17.70 11.69
N GLU A 111 -8.20 18.17 10.88
CA GLU A 111 -8.03 18.25 9.43
C GLU A 111 -6.86 19.17 9.04
N GLN A 112 -6.76 20.35 9.67
CA GLN A 112 -5.64 21.25 9.44
C GLN A 112 -4.29 20.57 9.76
N MET A 113 -4.15 19.98 10.94
CA MET A 113 -2.92 19.28 11.32
C MET A 113 -2.61 18.11 10.39
N THR A 114 -3.64 17.38 9.93
CA THR A 114 -3.47 16.30 8.95
C THR A 114 -2.84 16.82 7.66
N ARG A 115 -3.30 17.96 7.15
CA ARG A 115 -2.69 18.61 5.96
C ARG A 115 -1.23 19.00 6.20
N GLU A 116 -0.92 19.50 7.40
CA GLU A 116 0.45 19.84 7.77
C GLU A 116 1.36 18.61 7.89
N VAL A 117 0.86 17.50 8.45
CA VAL A 117 1.57 16.21 8.48
C VAL A 117 1.81 15.72 7.06
N ILE A 118 0.79 15.69 6.20
CA ILE A 118 0.93 15.28 4.79
C ILE A 118 2.03 16.10 4.11
N ASN A 119 2.00 17.43 4.21
CA ASN A 119 3.03 18.28 3.61
C ASN A 119 4.43 17.96 4.13
N GLN A 120 4.57 17.66 5.43
CA GLN A 120 5.82 17.25 6.04
C GLN A 120 6.30 15.89 5.48
N GLU A 121 5.40 14.90 5.37
CA GLU A 121 5.73 13.58 4.84
C GLU A 121 6.18 13.63 3.37
N LEU A 122 5.50 14.43 2.55
CA LEU A 122 5.77 14.52 1.12
C LEU A 122 7.17 15.08 0.80
N ASN A 123 7.76 15.87 1.70
CA ASN A 123 9.09 16.44 1.52
C ASN A 123 10.20 15.37 1.44
N ASN A 124 10.04 14.26 2.16
CA ASN A 124 11.02 13.18 2.19
C ASN A 124 10.38 11.80 2.07
N VAL A 125 9.36 11.69 1.22
CA VAL A 125 8.65 10.44 0.97
C VAL A 125 9.51 9.41 0.24
N GLU A 126 9.50 8.18 0.74
CA GLU A 126 10.24 7.05 0.19
C GLU A 126 9.62 6.59 -1.14
N VAL A 127 10.47 6.32 -2.14
CA VAL A 127 10.06 5.69 -3.41
C VAL A 127 10.35 4.20 -3.32
N VAL A 128 9.32 3.36 -3.25
CA VAL A 128 9.45 1.90 -3.13
C VAL A 128 9.36 1.15 -4.45
N CYS A 129 8.77 1.78 -5.46
CA CYS A 129 8.77 1.26 -6.81
C CYS A 129 8.96 2.39 -7.80
N SER A 130 9.78 2.16 -8.82
CA SER A 130 9.85 3.02 -9.98
C SER A 130 10.16 2.20 -11.22
N LYS A 131 9.33 2.34 -12.26
CA LYS A 131 9.52 1.68 -13.55
C LYS A 131 9.34 2.69 -14.67
N THR A 132 10.21 2.64 -15.66
CA THR A 132 10.18 3.50 -16.84
C THR A 132 10.07 2.63 -18.07
N LEU A 133 9.08 2.92 -18.91
CA LEU A 133 8.86 2.28 -20.19
C LEU A 133 9.03 3.32 -21.30
N GLN A 134 9.70 2.93 -22.38
CA GLN A 134 9.68 3.71 -23.61
C GLN A 134 8.57 3.15 -24.51
N MET A 135 7.65 4.02 -24.90
CA MET A 135 6.52 3.72 -25.75
C MET A 135 6.95 3.62 -27.22
N LYS A 136 6.13 2.97 -28.06
CA LYS A 136 6.41 2.83 -29.49
C LYS A 136 6.52 4.17 -30.23
N ASP A 137 5.87 5.21 -29.72
CA ASP A 137 5.93 6.58 -30.25
C ASP A 137 7.13 7.39 -29.71
N GLY A 138 8.04 6.74 -28.97
CA GLY A 138 9.24 7.35 -28.41
C GLY A 138 9.04 8.09 -27.08
N LYS A 139 7.80 8.24 -26.59
CA LYS A 139 7.52 8.85 -25.28
C LYS A 139 7.96 7.94 -24.13
N TYR A 140 8.17 8.53 -22.97
CA TYR A 140 8.42 7.83 -21.72
C TYR A 140 7.13 7.75 -20.90
N GLN A 141 6.83 6.56 -20.40
CA GLN A 141 5.83 6.34 -19.36
C GLN A 141 6.55 5.89 -18.10
N VAL A 142 6.32 6.59 -16.99
CA VAL A 142 6.91 6.28 -15.69
C VAL A 142 5.80 5.89 -14.72
N PHE A 143 6.02 4.83 -13.96
CA PHE A 143 5.19 4.38 -12.85
C PHE A 143 6.00 4.52 -11.56
N GLN A 144 5.37 4.98 -10.49
CA GLN A 144 5.97 5.08 -9.16
C GLN A 144 5.00 4.63 -8.07
N ALA A 145 5.54 4.03 -7.02
CA ALA A 145 4.85 3.86 -5.76
C ALA A 145 5.66 4.52 -4.65
N LEU A 146 4.97 5.27 -3.80
CA LEU A 146 5.51 5.99 -2.67
C LEU A 146 4.98 5.39 -1.38
N GLN A 147 5.75 5.44 -0.30
CA GLN A 147 5.27 5.02 1.02
C GLN A 147 5.70 5.94 2.15
N VAL A 148 4.91 5.92 3.21
CA VAL A 148 5.21 6.54 4.51
C VAL A 148 4.90 5.54 5.61
N PRO A 149 5.82 5.28 6.56
CA PRO A 149 5.52 4.44 7.72
C PRO A 149 4.36 5.01 8.54
N LYS A 150 3.41 4.17 8.95
CA LYS A 150 2.26 4.62 9.76
C LYS A 150 2.70 5.29 11.06
N ASP A 151 3.79 4.81 11.66
CA ASP A 151 4.28 5.31 12.95
C ASP A 151 4.83 6.74 12.79
N GLN A 152 5.35 7.08 11.62
CA GLN A 152 5.80 8.43 11.31
C GLN A 152 4.61 9.40 11.25
N VAL A 153 3.54 9.03 10.52
CA VAL A 153 2.29 9.80 10.47
C VAL A 153 1.68 9.93 11.87
N LEU A 154 1.59 8.82 12.60
CA LEU A 154 1.04 8.76 13.95
C LEU A 154 1.82 9.65 14.91
N ASN A 155 3.15 9.56 14.94
CA ASN A 155 3.96 10.39 15.84
C ASN A 155 3.83 11.88 15.47
N ASN A 156 3.85 12.22 14.19
CA ASN A 156 3.75 13.61 13.74
C ASN A 156 2.38 14.23 14.06
N ILE A 157 1.28 13.48 13.94
CA ILE A 157 -0.03 14.00 14.35
C ILE A 157 -0.14 14.13 15.87
N LYS A 158 0.37 13.15 16.64
CA LYS A 158 0.36 13.18 18.12
C LYS A 158 1.14 14.39 18.65
N ASP A 159 2.30 14.65 18.07
CA ASP A 159 3.14 15.79 18.42
C ASP A 159 2.43 17.12 18.15
N ARG A 160 1.66 17.23 17.06
CA ARG A 160 0.87 18.43 16.76
C ARG A 160 -0.31 18.59 17.72
N ILE A 161 -1.05 17.52 18.01
CA ILE A 161 -2.16 17.55 18.98
C ILE A 161 -1.65 18.01 20.35
N SER A 162 -0.51 17.47 20.80
CA SER A 162 0.06 17.80 22.11
C SER A 162 0.50 19.27 22.25
N LYS A 163 0.68 19.97 21.13
CA LYS A 163 1.06 21.39 21.09
C LYS A 163 -0.14 22.31 20.90
N ASP A 164 -1.31 21.79 20.54
CA ASP A 164 -2.52 22.58 20.39
C ASP A 164 -3.26 22.71 21.73
N GLN A 165 -3.44 23.96 22.17
CA GLN A 165 -3.99 24.25 23.49
C GLN A 165 -5.40 23.71 23.72
N LYS A 166 -6.20 23.57 22.67
CA LYS A 166 -7.59 23.11 22.76
C LYS A 166 -7.67 21.61 22.67
N LEU A 167 -7.04 21.03 21.65
CA LEU A 167 -7.11 19.59 21.40
C LEU A 167 -6.48 18.78 22.53
N GLN A 168 -5.41 19.27 23.15
CA GLN A 168 -4.74 18.55 24.23
C GLN A 168 -5.63 18.25 25.44
N LEU A 169 -6.71 19.02 25.67
CA LEU A 169 -7.58 18.88 26.84
C LEU A 169 -8.41 17.59 26.77
N ASP A 170 -8.93 17.28 25.57
CA ASP A 170 -9.76 16.10 25.32
C ASP A 170 -8.95 14.94 24.74
N TYR A 171 -7.62 15.08 24.65
CA TYR A 171 -6.73 14.13 24.00
C TYR A 171 -6.29 12.99 24.93
N ASP A 172 -6.82 11.80 24.67
CA ASP A 172 -6.35 10.53 25.20
C ASP A 172 -5.46 9.86 24.15
N LYS A 173 -4.15 9.87 24.44
CA LYS A 173 -3.12 9.30 23.57
C LYS A 173 -3.32 7.81 23.28
N MET A 174 -3.70 7.03 24.29
CA MET A 174 -3.89 5.59 24.13
C MET A 174 -5.12 5.31 23.28
N LYS A 175 -6.21 6.02 23.55
CA LYS A 175 -7.45 5.84 22.79
C LYS A 175 -7.30 6.27 21.34
N PHE A 176 -6.63 7.40 21.09
CA PHE A 176 -6.34 7.86 19.74
C PHE A 176 -5.50 6.87 18.96
N GLU A 177 -4.43 6.36 19.57
CA GLU A 177 -3.55 5.36 18.95
C GLU A 177 -4.27 4.05 18.66
N GLN A 178 -5.16 3.62 19.56
CA GLN A 178 -6.04 2.48 19.32
C GLN A 178 -6.92 2.71 18.07
N VAL A 179 -7.67 3.81 18.02
CA VAL A 179 -8.56 4.12 16.89
C VAL A 179 -7.78 4.23 15.58
N PHE A 180 -6.61 4.88 15.61
CA PHE A 180 -5.72 4.97 14.45
C PHE A 180 -5.29 3.60 13.92
N ASN A 181 -4.86 2.70 14.81
CA ASN A 181 -4.44 1.36 14.42
C ASN A 181 -5.60 0.54 13.86
N GLU A 182 -6.78 0.64 14.46
CA GLU A 182 -7.98 -0.04 13.98
C GLU A 182 -8.40 0.46 12.58
N GLU A 183 -8.32 1.76 12.31
CA GLU A 183 -8.60 2.30 10.97
C GLU A 183 -7.57 1.88 9.93
N MET A 184 -6.28 1.79 10.30
CA MET A 184 -5.23 1.24 9.43
C MET A 184 -5.48 -0.24 9.10
N GLU A 185 -5.87 -1.04 10.09
CA GLU A 185 -6.19 -2.45 9.87
C GLU A 185 -7.42 -2.64 9.00
N LYS A 186 -8.44 -1.79 9.17
CA LYS A 186 -9.63 -1.79 8.33
C LYS A 186 -9.27 -1.47 6.89
N MET A 187 -8.52 -0.40 6.65
CA MET A 187 -8.08 -0.02 5.31
C MET A 187 -7.26 -1.13 4.64
N ALA A 188 -6.36 -1.79 5.37
CA ALA A 188 -5.56 -2.90 4.85
C ALA A 188 -6.39 -4.11 4.41
N LYS A 189 -7.60 -4.29 4.95
CA LYS A 189 -8.55 -5.36 4.59
C LYS A 189 -9.43 -5.00 3.41
N GLU A 190 -9.62 -3.70 3.13
CA GLU A 190 -10.43 -3.18 2.02
C GLU A 190 -9.68 -3.21 0.68
N ARG A 191 -8.82 -4.22 0.45
CA ARG A 191 -8.09 -4.36 -0.83
C ARG A 191 -9.07 -4.33 -2.01
N PRO A 192 -8.72 -3.63 -3.11
CA PRO A 192 -9.47 -3.71 -4.35
C PRO A 192 -9.52 -5.14 -4.91
#